data_AF-A0A450XZM7-F1
#
_entry.id   AF-A0A450XZM7-F1
#
_cell.length_a   1.000
_cell.length_b   1.000
_cell.length_c   1.000
_cell.angle_alpha   90.00
_cell.angle_beta   90.00
_cell.angle_gamma   90.00
#
_symmetry.space_group_name_H-M   'P 1'
#
loop_
_entity.id
_entity.type
_entity.pdbx_description
1 polymer ?
#
loop_
_entity_poly.entity_id
_entity_poly.type
_entity_poly.pdbx_seq_one_letter_code
_entity_poly.pdbx_strand_id
1 'polypeptide(L)' 'MPSIWMFYGLIVYMYFRDSRQHKLPHIYVRYQNEEVVVSIPDGNILEGRIPSRDMLVLRAKTKGGMDFDYGV' A
#
# COMPACT_ATOMS: atom_id res chain seq x y z
N MET A 1 10.13 10.91 -2.23
CA MET A 1 9.40 9.69 -1.85
C MET A 1 10.33 8.80 -1.06
N PRO A 2 10.31 8.81 0.28
CA PRO A 2 10.90 7.71 1.03
C PRO A 2 10.00 6.48 0.89
N SER A 3 10.56 5.36 0.46
CA SER A 3 9.91 4.05 0.64
C SER A 3 9.90 3.74 2.14
N ILE A 4 8.73 3.52 2.69
CA ILE A 4 8.54 3.22 4.12
C ILE A 4 8.63 1.72 4.38
N TRP A 5 8.32 0.89 3.39
CA TRP A 5 8.37 -0.56 3.54
C TRP A 5 8.49 -1.28 2.20
N MET A 6 9.06 -2.49 2.21
CA MET A 6 9.17 -3.35 1.04
C MET A 6 8.99 -4.81 1.46
N PHE A 7 8.14 -5.55 0.76
CA PHE A 7 7.93 -6.97 1.00
C PHE A 7 7.46 -7.68 -0.27
N TYR A 8 7.94 -8.89 -0.53
CA TYR A 8 7.53 -9.70 -1.69
C TYR A 8 7.59 -8.97 -3.05
N GLY A 9 8.50 -7.99 -3.20
CA GLY A 9 8.61 -7.15 -4.39
C GLY A 9 7.60 -6.00 -4.48
N LEU A 10 6.70 -5.87 -3.49
CA LEU A 10 5.84 -4.71 -3.29
C LEU A 10 6.63 -3.61 -2.58
N ILE A 11 6.63 -2.42 -3.18
CA ILE A 11 7.27 -1.23 -2.61
C ILE A 11 6.17 -0.31 -2.11
N VAL A 12 6.16 -0.03 -0.80
CA VAL A 12 5.16 0.81 -0.15
C VAL A 12 5.74 2.19 0.13
N TYR A 13 4.97 3.22 -0.20
CA TYR A 13 5.32 4.62 0.01
C TYR A 13 4.10 5.43 0.44
N MET A 14 4.36 6.45 1.25
CA MET A 14 3.38 7.45 1.67
C MET A 14 3.78 8.82 1.14
N TYR A 15 2.80 9.55 0.61
CA TYR A 15 2.96 10.96 0.29
C TYR A 15 2.29 11.80 1.37
N PHE A 16 3.10 12.51 2.14
CA PHE A 16 2.61 13.42 3.18
C PHE A 16 1.78 14.60 2.61
N ARG A 17 1.95 14.92 1.31
CA ARG A 17 1.30 16.06 0.65
C ARG A 17 0.10 15.69 -0.24
N ASP A 18 -0.26 14.42 -0.33
CA ASP A 18 -1.32 13.96 -1.25
C ASP A 18 -2.73 13.95 -0.62
N SER A 19 -3.01 14.92 0.24
CA SER A 19 -4.33 15.06 0.88
C SER A 19 -5.40 15.67 -0.05
N ARG A 20 -5.07 15.93 -1.32
CA ARG A 20 -5.99 16.59 -2.28
C ARG A 20 -6.80 15.59 -3.10
N GLN A 21 -6.28 14.38 -3.36
CA GLN A 21 -6.93 13.39 -4.23
C GLN A 21 -7.82 12.41 -3.44
N HIS A 22 -7.28 11.80 -2.39
CA HIS A 22 -8.02 10.91 -1.50
C HIS A 22 -7.98 11.47 -0.08
N LYS A 23 -9.11 12.00 0.41
CA LYS A 23 -9.26 12.63 1.74
C LYS A 23 -9.20 11.64 2.92
N LEU A 24 -8.60 10.48 2.71
CA LEU A 24 -8.56 9.34 3.61
C LEU A 24 -7.10 8.91 3.76
N PRO A 25 -6.66 8.37 4.91
CA PRO A 25 -5.33 7.79 5.03
C PRO A 25 -5.13 6.64 4.03
N HIS A 26 -4.14 6.77 3.14
CA HIS A 26 -3.86 5.80 2.07
C HIS A 26 -2.36 5.60 1.86
N ILE A 27 -1.99 4.44 1.31
CA ILE A 27 -0.63 4.10 0.88
C ILE A 27 -0.63 3.81 -0.61
N TYR A 28 0.52 4.04 -1.21
CA TYR A 28 0.79 3.67 -2.59
C TYR A 28 1.68 2.46 -2.58
N VAL A 29 1.37 1.51 -3.46
CA VAL A 29 2.09 0.26 -3.58
C VAL A 29 2.43 0.05 -5.04
N ARG A 30 3.74 -0.06 -5.31
CA ARG A 30 4.26 -0.36 -6.64
C ARG A 30 4.69 -1.81 -6.71
N TYR A 31 4.30 -2.48 -7.77
CA TYR A 31 4.76 -3.81 -8.13
C TYR A 31 5.15 -3.81 -9.61
N GLN A 32 6.44 -3.99 -9.89
CA GLN A 32 6.96 -3.92 -11.26
C GLN A 32 6.56 -2.59 -11.95
N ASN A 33 5.77 -2.69 -13.03
CA ASN A 33 5.26 -1.56 -13.82
C ASN A 33 3.82 -1.15 -13.43
N GLU A 34 3.24 -1.79 -12.42
CA GLU A 34 1.90 -1.51 -11.94
C GLU A 34 1.93 -0.82 -10.57
N GLU A 35 0.91 0.00 -10.32
CA GLU A 35 0.75 0.78 -9.09
C GLU A 35 -0.70 0.68 -8.61
N VAL A 36 -0.88 0.57 -7.30
CA VAL A 36 -2.19 0.58 -6.65
C VAL A 36 -2.16 1.49 -5.43
N VAL A 37 -3.23 2.24 -5.24
CA VAL A 37 -3.47 3.06 -4.06
C VAL A 37 -4.51 2.35 -3.21
N VAL A 38 -4.20 2.13 -1.94
CA VAL A 38 -5.09 1.47 -1.00
C VAL A 38 -5.31 2.29 0.26
N SER A 39 -6.54 2.32 0.73
CA SER A 39 -6.90 2.90 2.03
C SER A 39 -6.27 2.08 3.16
N ILE A 40 -5.68 2.76 4.13
CA ILE A 40 -5.12 2.14 5.34
C ILE A 40 -6.19 1.50 6.23
N PRO A 41 -7.35 2.15 6.52
CA PRO A 41 -8.30 1.58 7.48
C PRO A 41 -8.90 0.25 7.02
N ASP A 42 -9.19 0.10 5.72
CA ASP A 42 -9.97 -1.03 5.22
C ASP A 42 -9.25 -1.88 4.16
N GLY A 43 -8.09 -1.44 3.68
CA GLY A 43 -7.38 -2.08 2.55
C GLY A 43 -8.12 -1.98 1.22
N ASN A 44 -9.12 -1.09 1.11
CA ASN A 44 -9.87 -0.87 -0.13
C ASN A 44 -9.00 -0.21 -1.19
N ILE A 45 -9.12 -0.64 -2.43
CA ILE A 45 -8.47 0.00 -3.58
C ILE A 45 -9.16 1.34 -3.83
N LEU A 46 -8.36 2.39 -3.86
CA LEU A 46 -8.79 3.73 -4.23
C LEU A 46 -8.51 4.00 -5.71
N GLU A 47 -7.36 3.53 -6.20
CA GLU A 47 -6.94 3.71 -7.59
C GLU A 47 -5.94 2.62 -8.01
N GLY A 48 -5.83 2.38 -9.32
CA GLY A 48 -4.83 1.48 -9.88
C GLY A 48 -5.12 0.01 -9.65
N ARG A 49 -4.11 -0.82 -9.91
CA ARG A 49 -4.19 -2.28 -9.77
C ARG A 49 -2.79 -2.87 -9.72
N ILE A 50 -2.71 -4.09 -9.20
CA ILE A 50 -1.55 -4.99 -9.31
C ILE A 50 -2.09 -6.41 -9.58
N PRO A 51 -1.25 -7.37 -9.99
CA PRO A 51 -1.69 -8.75 -10.20
C PRO A 51 -2.44 -9.33 -8.99
N SER A 52 -3.51 -10.09 -9.25
CA SER A 52 -4.48 -10.52 -8.22
C SER A 52 -3.85 -11.31 -7.06
N ARG A 53 -2.76 -12.04 -7.32
CA ARG A 53 -2.03 -12.81 -6.31
C ARG A 53 -1.34 -11.88 -5.30
N ASP A 54 -0.71 -10.81 -5.77
CA ASP A 54 -0.02 -9.82 -4.94
C ASP A 54 -1.01 -8.89 -4.23
N MET A 55 -2.16 -8.61 -4.85
CA MET A 55 -3.26 -7.88 -4.23
C MET A 55 -3.80 -8.60 -2.98
N LEU A 56 -3.84 -9.93 -3.00
CA LEU A 56 -4.30 -10.76 -1.89
C LEU A 56 -3.35 -10.65 -0.69
N VAL A 57 -2.04 -10.69 -0.95
CA VAL A 57 -0.99 -10.48 0.06
C VAL A 57 -1.07 -9.06 0.64
N LEU A 58 -1.20 -8.05 -0.23
CA LEU A 58 -1.32 -6.65 0.19
C LEU A 58 -2.53 -6.43 1.10
N ARG A 59 -3.71 -6.95 0.71
CA ARG A 59 -4.95 -6.82 1.49
C ARG A 59 -4.88 -7.51 2.85
N ALA A 60 -4.26 -8.69 2.91
CA ALA A 60 -4.07 -9.40 4.17
C ALA A 60 -3.24 -8.55 5.16
N LYS A 61 -2.19 -7.89 4.68
CA LYS A 61 -1.32 -7.02 5.49
C LYS A 61 -1.94 -5.67 5.84
N THR A 62 -2.96 -5.20 5.12
CA THR A 62 -3.69 -3.95 5.46
C THR A 62 -4.85 -4.21 6.41
N LYS A 63 -5.67 -5.24 6.20
CA LYS A 63 -6.86 -5.52 7.01
C LYS A 63 -6.58 -6.08 8.41
N GLY A 64 -5.43 -6.72 8.61
CA GLY A 64 -5.04 -7.28 9.91
C GLY A 64 -4.39 -6.29 10.87
N GLY A 65 -4.30 -5.00 10.49
CA GLY A 65 -3.29 -4.10 11.02
C GLY A 65 -2.00 -4.28 10.24
N MET A 66 -1.45 -3.19 9.70
CA MET A 66 -0.07 -3.22 9.21
C MET A 66 0.84 -3.37 10.42
N ASP A 67 1.06 -4.61 10.85
CA ASP A 67 2.15 -4.96 11.76
C ASP A 67 3.45 -4.73 11.01
N PHE A 68 3.94 -3.49 11.11
CA PHE A 68 5.32 -3.12 10.82
C PHE A 68 6.21 -3.73 11.91
N ASP A 69 6.22 -5.05 12.01
CA ASP A 69 7.17 -5.72 12.88
C ASP A 69 8.55 -5.49 12.24
N TYR A 70 9.24 -4.49 12.76
CA TYR A 70 10.62 -4.16 12.43
C TYR A 70 11.47 -5.29 12.97
N GLY A 71 11.59 -6.37 12.20
CA GLY A 71 12.57 -7.41 12.43
C GLY A 71 13.97 -6.81 12.40
N VAL A 72 14.47 -6.49 13.59
CA VAL A 72 15.89 -6.50 13.95
C VAL A 72 16.25 -7.91 14.40
#